data_AF-A0A943CXL8-F1
#
_entry.id   AF-A0A943CXL8-F1
#
_cell.length_a   1.000
_cell.length_b   1.000
_cell.length_c   1.000
_cell.angle_alpha   90.00
_cell.angle_beta   90.00
_cell.angle_gamma   90.00
#
_symmetry.space_group_name_H-M   'P 1'
#
loop_
_entity.id
_entity.type
_entity.pdbx_description
1 polymer ?
#
loop_
_entity_poly.entity_id
_entity_poly.type
_entity_poly.pdbx_seq_one_letter_code
_entity_poly.pdbx_strand_id
1 'polypeptide(L)'
;KASISPADATNKDVTWTSSDEKIAKVDANGKVIAVGAGKVTITVTTKDGGFKATCEVIVKDDNGTTNPIENIVEKVENPNGKNEVVIKNPSNEIRLEIKDIESIKAGNGYFEIKNGENTIVLPFSLIDKDLLKEGSSIIFEMKANEDATIMAGIKGVKKVFEFNLFVKTGDNLVKIHNFKNGVATVTLKLTDEDLKGLNRGNLTVFYYNEETKTFEQMETTINGNEVTFKTSHFSKFIIAEKVNNENGVTLPATGGNNPIYLIIIGMIIVGAGAFMLLNKKKKEENK
;
A
#
# COMPACT_ATOMS: atom_id res chain seq x y z
N LYS A 1 -24.85 10.49 -18.72
CA LYS A 1 -25.52 11.08 -19.91
C LYS A 1 -24.50 11.91 -20.69
N ALA A 2 -24.54 11.87 -22.02
CA ALA A 2 -23.67 12.69 -22.88
C ALA A 2 -24.39 13.95 -23.38
N SER A 3 -23.63 15.02 -23.58
CA SER A 3 -24.06 16.26 -24.25
C SER A 3 -23.27 16.40 -25.55
N ILE A 4 -23.94 16.51 -26.69
CA ILE A 4 -23.33 16.57 -28.03
C ILE A 4 -23.37 17.99 -28.56
N SER A 5 -22.25 18.46 -29.11
CA SER A 5 -22.09 19.78 -29.74
C SER A 5 -21.47 19.62 -31.14
N PRO A 6 -21.96 20.35 -32.17
CA PRO A 6 -23.04 21.33 -32.10
C PRO A 6 -24.42 20.68 -31.93
N ALA A 7 -25.38 21.44 -31.40
CA ALA A 7 -26.70 20.92 -31.04
C ALA A 7 -27.54 20.48 -32.25
N ASP A 8 -27.18 20.89 -33.47
CA ASP A 8 -27.79 20.54 -34.74
C ASP A 8 -27.04 19.44 -35.51
N ALA A 9 -26.08 18.76 -34.87
CA ALA A 9 -25.38 17.62 -35.46
C ALA A 9 -26.37 16.59 -36.03
N THR A 10 -26.16 16.21 -37.30
CA THR A 10 -27.02 15.28 -38.05
C THR A 10 -27.05 13.90 -37.41
N ASN A 11 -25.92 13.45 -36.84
CA ASN A 11 -25.79 12.19 -36.11
C ASN A 11 -25.37 12.46 -34.66
N LYS A 12 -26.21 12.07 -33.71
CA LYS A 12 -25.97 12.23 -32.26
C LYS A 12 -25.77 10.89 -31.55
N ASP A 13 -25.66 9.81 -32.31
CA ASP A 13 -25.45 8.48 -31.74
C ASP A 13 -24.09 8.37 -31.06
N VAL A 14 -24.08 7.67 -29.94
CA VAL A 14 -22.87 7.36 -29.18
C VAL A 14 -22.81 5.88 -28.84
N THR A 15 -21.60 5.39 -28.56
CA THR A 15 -21.35 4.10 -27.92
C THR A 15 -20.68 4.33 -26.58
N TRP A 16 -21.03 3.47 -25.61
CA TRP A 16 -20.48 3.50 -24.27
C TRP A 16 -19.65 2.24 -24.03
N THR A 17 -18.51 2.38 -23.36
CA THR A 17 -17.69 1.26 -22.92
C THR A 17 -17.22 1.48 -21.50
N SER A 18 -17.01 0.37 -20.79
CA SER A 18 -16.36 0.34 -19.49
C SER A 18 -14.96 -0.23 -19.64
N SER A 19 -13.98 0.29 -18.89
CA SER A 19 -12.65 -0.31 -18.83
C SER A 19 -12.63 -1.63 -18.05
N ASP A 20 -13.61 -1.87 -17.18
CA ASP A 20 -13.78 -3.11 -16.43
C ASP A 20 -15.26 -3.35 -16.04
N GLU A 21 -15.92 -4.25 -16.76
CA GLU A 21 -17.31 -4.62 -16.51
C GLU A 21 -17.54 -5.42 -15.23
N LYS A 22 -16.48 -5.87 -14.55
CA LYS A 22 -16.59 -6.49 -13.21
C LYS A 22 -16.76 -5.44 -12.12
N ILE A 23 -16.33 -4.20 -12.36
CA ILE A 23 -16.48 -3.07 -11.45
C ILE A 23 -17.77 -2.31 -11.75
N ALA A 24 -17.94 -1.84 -12.99
CA ALA A 24 -19.19 -1.21 -13.42
C ALA A 24 -19.48 -1.47 -14.89
N LYS A 25 -20.76 -1.72 -15.19
CA LYS A 25 -21.29 -1.81 -16.55
C LYS A 25 -21.94 -0.51 -16.95
N VAL A 26 -21.95 -0.21 -18.24
CA VAL A 26 -22.66 0.93 -18.81
C VAL A 26 -23.58 0.45 -19.92
N ASP A 27 -24.85 0.81 -19.85
CA ASP A 27 -25.81 0.45 -20.91
C ASP A 27 -25.75 1.43 -22.10
N ALA A 28 -26.50 1.12 -23.16
CA ALA A 28 -26.55 1.94 -24.37
C ALA A 28 -27.05 3.38 -24.13
N ASN A 29 -27.77 3.63 -23.03
CA ASN A 29 -28.26 4.96 -22.65
C ASN A 29 -27.27 5.73 -21.76
N GLY A 30 -26.12 5.13 -21.43
CA GLY A 30 -25.14 5.69 -20.53
C GLY A 30 -25.52 5.60 -19.05
N LYS A 31 -26.40 4.65 -18.68
CA LYS A 31 -26.68 4.33 -17.27
C LYS A 31 -25.58 3.40 -16.76
N VAL A 32 -24.89 3.84 -15.71
CA VAL A 32 -23.85 3.06 -15.05
C VAL A 32 -24.49 2.18 -13.97
N ILE A 33 -24.14 0.89 -13.98
CA ILE A 33 -24.60 -0.12 -13.04
C ILE A 33 -23.37 -0.61 -12.28
N ALA A 34 -23.35 -0.39 -10.96
CA ALA A 34 -22.31 -0.92 -10.08
C ALA A 34 -22.40 -2.45 -10.03
N VAL A 35 -21.25 -3.12 -10.14
CA VAL A 35 -21.13 -4.59 -10.09
C VAL A 35 -20.25 -5.02 -8.93
N GLY A 36 -19.10 -4.37 -8.75
CA GLY A 36 -18.17 -4.61 -7.65
C GLY A 36 -17.48 -3.32 -7.26
N ALA A 37 -17.01 -3.24 -6.01
CA ALA A 37 -16.17 -2.12 -5.57
C ALA A 37 -14.96 -1.99 -6.50
N GLY A 38 -14.43 -0.79 -6.70
CA GLY A 38 -13.33 -0.58 -7.62
C GLY A 38 -13.39 0.76 -8.33
N LYS A 39 -12.34 1.03 -9.11
CA LYS A 39 -12.22 2.23 -9.93
C LYS A 39 -12.23 1.83 -11.40
N VAL A 40 -13.09 2.46 -12.18
CA VAL A 40 -13.28 2.13 -13.60
C VAL A 40 -13.53 3.40 -14.41
N THR A 41 -13.03 3.42 -15.65
CA THR A 41 -13.26 4.53 -16.57
C THR A 41 -14.37 4.16 -17.54
N ILE A 42 -15.43 4.98 -17.55
CA ILE A 42 -16.49 4.90 -18.54
C ILE A 42 -16.15 5.85 -19.69
N THR A 43 -16.13 5.33 -20.91
CA THR A 43 -15.85 6.10 -22.13
C THR A 43 -17.12 6.20 -22.96
N VAL A 44 -17.43 7.41 -23.42
CA VAL A 44 -18.41 7.64 -24.49
C VAL A 44 -17.69 8.01 -25.77
N THR A 45 -18.08 7.41 -26.88
CA THR A 45 -17.55 7.70 -28.22
C THR A 45 -18.69 8.07 -29.15
N THR A 46 -18.58 9.18 -29.88
CA THR A 46 -19.55 9.51 -30.95
C THR A 46 -19.39 8.51 -32.09
N LYS A 47 -20.50 7.98 -32.62
CA LYS A 47 -20.43 7.13 -33.82
C LYS A 47 -19.93 7.91 -35.02
N ASP A 48 -20.32 9.18 -35.09
CA ASP A 48 -19.83 10.12 -36.10
C ASP A 48 -18.53 10.77 -35.62
N GLY A 49 -17.47 10.68 -36.43
CA GLY A 49 -16.16 11.28 -36.14
C GLY A 49 -15.33 10.64 -35.00
N GLY A 50 -15.89 9.75 -34.19
CA GLY A 50 -15.12 9.00 -33.17
C GLY A 50 -14.60 9.83 -31.99
N PHE A 51 -15.21 10.97 -31.69
CA PHE A 51 -14.83 11.84 -30.58
C PHE A 51 -15.14 11.17 -29.24
N LYS A 52 -14.27 11.36 -28.24
CA LYS A 52 -14.35 10.68 -26.95
C LYS A 52 -14.44 11.64 -25.77
N ALA A 53 -15.20 11.23 -24.77
CA ALA A 53 -15.12 11.79 -23.42
C ALA A 53 -15.07 10.63 -22.41
N THR A 54 -14.42 10.86 -21.27
CA THR A 54 -14.25 9.86 -20.23
C THR A 54 -14.78 10.36 -18.89
N CYS A 55 -15.24 9.44 -18.07
CA CYS A 55 -15.65 9.69 -16.69
C CYS A 55 -15.10 8.58 -15.81
N GLU A 56 -14.40 8.96 -14.75
CA GLU A 56 -13.93 8.04 -13.74
C GLU A 56 -15.05 7.74 -12.75
N VAL A 57 -15.33 6.45 -12.54
CA VAL A 57 -16.34 5.94 -11.62
C VAL A 57 -15.64 5.15 -10.53
N ILE A 58 -15.97 5.48 -9.28
CA ILE A 58 -15.49 4.78 -8.10
C ILE A 58 -16.69 4.11 -7.44
N VAL A 59 -16.71 2.79 -7.45
CA VAL A 59 -17.71 1.98 -6.75
C VAL A 59 -17.15 1.64 -5.37
N LYS A 60 -17.91 1.96 -4.33
CA LYS A 60 -17.60 1.61 -2.93
C LYS A 60 -18.40 0.37 -2.54
N ASP A 61 -17.83 -0.46 -1.68
CA ASP A 61 -18.59 -1.49 -0.97
C ASP A 61 -19.44 -0.88 0.15
N ASP A 62 -20.26 -1.71 0.80
CA ASP A 62 -21.16 -1.31 1.88
C ASP A 62 -20.42 -0.75 3.11
N ASN A 63 -19.10 -0.99 3.21
CA ASN A 63 -18.22 -0.44 4.24
C ASN A 63 -17.53 0.87 3.80
N GLY A 64 -17.86 1.40 2.62
CA GLY A 64 -17.29 2.63 2.07
C GLY A 64 -15.88 2.47 1.47
N THR A 65 -15.39 1.23 1.32
CA THR A 65 -14.07 0.93 0.75
C THR A 65 -14.16 0.73 -0.77
N THR A 66 -13.19 1.27 -1.50
CA THR A 66 -13.20 1.35 -2.97
C THR A 66 -12.52 0.17 -3.66
N ASN A 67 -12.09 -0.86 -2.90
CA ASN A 67 -11.36 -2.00 -3.47
C ASN A 67 -12.23 -3.25 -3.42
N PRO A 68 -12.44 -3.92 -4.55
CA PRO A 68 -13.05 -5.22 -4.52
C PRO A 68 -12.11 -6.19 -3.78
N ILE A 69 -12.69 -7.14 -3.07
CA ILE A 69 -12.03 -8.34 -2.53
C ILE A 69 -11.59 -9.26 -3.71
N GLU A 70 -10.98 -8.70 -4.76
CA GLU A 70 -10.69 -9.40 -6.03
C GLU A 70 -9.35 -10.13 -6.02
N ASN A 71 -8.48 -9.83 -5.04
CA ASN A 71 -7.23 -10.55 -4.85
C ASN A 71 -7.45 -11.55 -3.73
N ILE A 72 -7.78 -12.79 -4.10
CA ILE A 72 -7.92 -13.91 -3.18
C ILE A 72 -6.88 -14.97 -3.55
N VAL A 73 -6.08 -15.37 -2.56
CA VAL A 73 -5.17 -16.52 -2.65
C VAL A 73 -5.85 -17.70 -1.96
N GLU A 74 -6.50 -18.54 -2.77
CA GLU A 74 -7.18 -19.76 -2.31
C GLU A 74 -6.19 -20.89 -1.99
N LYS A 75 -4.96 -20.84 -2.51
CA LYS A 75 -3.95 -21.88 -2.34
C LYS A 75 -2.53 -21.31 -2.36
N VAL A 76 -1.69 -21.77 -1.44
CA VAL A 76 -0.24 -21.53 -1.43
C VAL A 76 0.44 -22.58 -2.30
N GLU A 77 1.25 -22.14 -3.27
CA GLU A 77 1.90 -23.04 -4.24
C GLU A 77 3.15 -23.71 -3.67
N ASN A 78 3.95 -22.97 -2.91
CA ASN A 78 5.20 -23.41 -2.32
C ASN A 78 5.27 -23.00 -0.84
N PRO A 79 4.79 -23.86 0.09
CA PRO A 79 4.76 -23.55 1.51
C PRO A 79 6.13 -23.23 2.13
N ASN A 80 7.22 -23.68 1.50
CA ASN A 80 8.59 -23.49 1.99
C ASN A 80 9.44 -22.56 1.12
N GLY A 81 8.81 -21.79 0.24
CA GLY A 81 9.50 -20.90 -0.69
C GLY A 81 8.67 -19.71 -1.12
N LYS A 82 8.98 -19.21 -2.31
CA LYS A 82 8.30 -18.05 -2.91
C LYS A 82 6.89 -18.42 -3.36
N ASN A 83 5.92 -17.56 -3.02
CA ASN A 83 4.56 -17.59 -3.54
C ASN A 83 4.27 -16.22 -4.18
N GLU A 84 4.27 -16.15 -5.51
CA GLU A 84 4.03 -14.89 -6.20
C GLU A 84 2.52 -14.58 -6.23
N VAL A 85 2.15 -13.35 -5.86
CA VAL A 85 0.76 -12.88 -5.86
C VAL A 85 0.69 -11.60 -6.69
N VAL A 86 0.14 -11.70 -7.90
CA VAL A 86 -0.02 -10.54 -8.79
C VAL A 86 -1.40 -9.92 -8.58
N ILE A 87 -1.42 -8.65 -8.17
CA ILE A 87 -2.66 -7.88 -8.04
C ILE A 87 -3.20 -7.57 -9.43
N LYS A 88 -4.43 -8.00 -9.72
CA LYS A 88 -5.03 -7.91 -11.08
C LYS A 88 -5.24 -6.48 -11.54
N ASN A 89 -5.60 -5.60 -10.61
CA ASN A 89 -5.88 -4.18 -10.84
C ASN A 89 -5.01 -3.33 -9.90
N PRO A 90 -3.74 -3.06 -10.28
CA PRO A 90 -2.84 -2.28 -9.45
C PRO A 90 -3.37 -0.88 -9.13
N SER A 91 -3.18 -0.46 -7.89
CA SER A 91 -3.87 0.71 -7.33
C SER A 91 -3.11 1.27 -6.12
N ASN A 92 -3.36 2.54 -5.80
CA ASN A 92 -2.84 3.15 -4.57
C ASN A 92 -3.44 2.49 -3.33
N GLU A 93 -4.65 1.94 -3.42
CA GLU A 93 -5.25 1.15 -2.37
C GLU A 93 -5.49 -0.28 -2.86
N ILE A 94 -5.04 -1.28 -2.11
CA ILE A 94 -5.32 -2.68 -2.40
C ILE A 94 -5.69 -3.44 -1.14
N ARG A 95 -6.49 -4.49 -1.33
CA ARG A 95 -6.80 -5.50 -0.32
C ARG A 95 -6.57 -6.88 -0.93
N LEU A 96 -5.86 -7.73 -0.20
CA LEU A 96 -5.54 -9.11 -0.54
C LEU A 96 -6.01 -10.01 0.59
N GLU A 97 -6.81 -11.03 0.29
CA GLU A 97 -7.22 -12.06 1.24
C GLU A 97 -6.54 -13.39 0.90
N ILE A 98 -5.92 -14.02 1.88
CA ILE A 98 -5.23 -15.30 1.75
C ILE A 98 -5.94 -16.31 2.64
N LYS A 99 -6.50 -17.35 2.03
CA LYS A 99 -7.37 -18.32 2.72
C LYS A 99 -6.65 -19.62 3.09
N ASP A 100 -5.58 -19.98 2.39
CA ASP A 100 -4.81 -21.20 2.67
C ASP A 100 -3.86 -21.02 3.87
N ILE A 101 -4.45 -20.92 5.05
CA ILE A 101 -3.75 -20.77 6.32
C ILE A 101 -3.00 -22.04 6.74
N GLU A 102 -3.43 -23.23 6.29
CA GLU A 102 -2.82 -24.50 6.69
C GLU A 102 -1.41 -24.64 6.08
N SER A 103 -1.26 -24.27 4.80
CA SER A 103 0.07 -24.18 4.18
C SER A 103 0.99 -23.18 4.87
N ILE A 104 0.45 -22.05 5.35
CA ILE A 104 1.23 -21.02 6.07
C ILE A 104 1.68 -21.53 7.44
N LYS A 105 0.80 -22.25 8.16
CA LYS A 105 1.14 -22.90 9.43
C LYS A 105 2.21 -23.96 9.28
N ALA A 106 2.13 -24.79 8.24
CA ALA A 106 3.09 -25.87 8.00
C ALA A 106 4.43 -25.34 7.47
N GLY A 107 4.38 -24.25 6.71
CA GLY A 107 5.51 -23.73 5.94
C GLY A 107 6.38 -22.69 6.65
N ASN A 108 7.47 -22.34 5.96
CA ASN A 108 8.39 -21.25 6.27
C ASN A 108 8.66 -20.33 5.07
N GLY A 109 7.82 -20.40 4.04
CA GLY A 109 7.90 -19.59 2.83
C GLY A 109 7.49 -18.13 3.03
N TYR A 110 7.23 -17.46 1.91
CA TYR A 110 6.82 -16.07 1.87
C TYR A 110 5.91 -15.78 0.68
N PHE A 111 5.12 -14.72 0.81
CA PHE A 111 4.42 -14.11 -0.32
C PHE A 111 5.30 -13.02 -0.95
N GLU A 112 5.37 -12.99 -2.27
CA GLU A 112 5.87 -11.85 -3.05
C GLU A 112 4.67 -11.20 -3.74
N ILE A 113 4.12 -10.17 -3.11
CA ILE A 113 2.92 -9.48 -3.56
C ILE A 113 3.34 -8.37 -4.53
N LYS A 114 2.90 -8.45 -5.78
CA LYS A 114 3.18 -7.47 -6.84
C LYS A 114 1.96 -6.60 -7.09
N ASN A 115 2.06 -5.32 -6.75
CA ASN A 115 1.05 -4.30 -7.03
C ASN A 115 1.59 -3.31 -8.07
N GLY A 116 1.44 -3.68 -9.35
CA GLY A 116 2.11 -2.98 -10.44
C GLY A 116 3.62 -3.17 -10.31
N GLU A 117 4.36 -2.07 -10.27
CA GLU A 117 5.81 -2.08 -10.07
C GLU A 117 6.23 -2.14 -8.58
N ASN A 118 5.28 -2.04 -7.65
CA ASN A 118 5.56 -2.19 -6.23
C ASN A 118 5.60 -3.67 -5.85
N THR A 119 6.53 -4.02 -4.95
CA THR A 119 6.68 -5.39 -4.44
C THR A 119 6.71 -5.41 -2.91
N ILE A 120 5.95 -6.31 -2.30
CA ILE A 120 5.96 -6.56 -0.86
C ILE A 120 6.30 -8.02 -0.62
N VAL A 121 7.42 -8.28 0.06
CA VAL A 121 7.82 -9.60 0.51
C VAL A 121 7.35 -9.79 1.95
N LEU A 122 6.41 -10.73 2.14
CA LEU A 122 5.77 -11.04 3.41
C LEU A 122 6.08 -12.49 3.83
N PRO A 123 7.14 -12.72 4.64
CA PRO A 123 7.42 -14.03 5.22
C PRO A 123 6.29 -14.56 6.09
N PHE A 124 6.05 -15.88 6.04
CA PHE A 124 5.03 -16.52 6.88
C PHE A 124 5.34 -16.40 8.38
N SER A 125 6.62 -16.27 8.74
CA SER A 125 7.07 -16.10 10.13
C SER A 125 6.64 -14.79 10.79
N LEU A 126 6.21 -13.80 9.99
CA LEU A 126 5.72 -12.54 10.51
C LEU A 126 4.37 -12.69 11.23
N ILE A 127 3.60 -13.71 10.85
CA ILE A 127 2.27 -13.98 11.38
C ILE A 127 2.38 -14.96 12.55
N ASP A 128 1.72 -14.63 13.65
CA ASP A 128 1.61 -15.55 14.78
C ASP A 128 0.68 -16.71 14.41
N LYS A 129 1.24 -17.93 14.30
CA LYS A 129 0.50 -19.12 13.88
C LYS A 129 -0.63 -19.48 14.84
N ASP A 130 -0.54 -19.05 16.11
CA ASP A 130 -1.59 -19.27 17.12
C ASP A 130 -2.87 -18.47 16.83
N LEU A 131 -2.78 -17.41 16.01
CA LEU A 131 -3.94 -16.63 15.56
C LEU A 131 -4.68 -17.31 14.41
N LEU A 132 -4.02 -18.20 13.66
CA LEU A 132 -4.60 -18.87 12.51
C LEU A 132 -5.45 -20.06 12.97
N LYS A 133 -6.75 -19.87 13.12
CA LYS A 133 -7.69 -20.95 13.47
C LYS A 133 -8.40 -21.48 12.22
N GLU A 134 -9.02 -22.65 12.29
CA GLU A 134 -9.85 -23.15 11.18
C GLU A 134 -10.85 -22.07 10.72
N GLY A 135 -10.97 -21.90 9.40
CA GLY A 135 -11.81 -20.85 8.79
C GLY A 135 -11.23 -19.43 8.87
N SER A 136 -10.00 -19.25 9.34
CA SER A 136 -9.35 -17.94 9.31
C SER A 136 -8.80 -17.62 7.92
N SER A 137 -8.66 -16.32 7.63
CA SER A 137 -7.91 -15.81 6.50
C SER A 137 -6.96 -14.70 6.95
N ILE A 138 -5.92 -14.46 6.16
CA ILE A 138 -5.02 -13.33 6.35
C ILE A 138 -5.43 -12.23 5.38
N ILE A 139 -5.49 -11.00 5.86
CA ILE A 139 -5.80 -9.84 5.03
C ILE A 139 -4.60 -8.91 5.04
N PHE A 140 -4.06 -8.65 3.86
CA PHE A 140 -3.05 -7.62 3.64
C PHE A 140 -3.72 -6.41 2.96
N GLU A 141 -3.45 -5.22 3.48
CA GLU A 141 -3.87 -3.96 2.87
C GLU A 141 -2.68 -3.05 2.66
N MET A 142 -2.72 -2.30 1.56
CA MET A 142 -1.80 -1.21 1.29
C MET A 142 -2.62 0.00 0.85
N LYS A 143 -2.26 1.19 1.32
CA LYS A 143 -2.77 2.49 0.86
C LYS A 143 -1.60 3.43 0.59
N ALA A 144 -1.68 4.22 -0.47
CA ALA A 144 -0.67 5.20 -0.88
C ALA A 144 -1.36 6.50 -1.26
N ASN A 145 -1.74 7.29 -0.25
CA ASN A 145 -2.59 8.47 -0.40
C ASN A 145 -1.90 9.73 0.09
N GLU A 146 -2.33 10.88 -0.40
CA GLU A 146 -1.91 12.16 0.16
C GLU A 146 -2.48 12.33 1.57
N ASP A 147 -1.64 12.75 2.51
CA ASP A 147 -2.06 13.15 3.86
C ASP A 147 -1.41 14.48 4.20
N ALA A 148 -2.19 15.56 4.08
CA ALA A 148 -1.70 16.92 4.32
C ALA A 148 -1.29 17.15 5.78
N THR A 149 -1.81 16.36 6.72
CA THR A 149 -1.50 16.51 8.15
C THR A 149 -0.14 15.92 8.45
N ILE A 150 0.11 14.68 8.02
CA ILE A 150 1.39 14.00 8.23
C ILE A 150 2.50 14.68 7.42
N MET A 151 2.21 15.10 6.19
CA MET A 151 3.19 15.70 5.28
C MET A 151 3.36 17.22 5.46
N ALA A 152 2.69 17.83 6.44
CA ALA A 152 2.73 19.27 6.67
C ALA A 152 4.17 19.76 6.88
N GLY A 153 4.64 20.67 6.01
CA GLY A 153 5.98 21.23 6.07
C GLY A 153 7.11 20.28 5.66
N ILE A 154 6.83 18.99 5.43
CA ILE A 154 7.83 17.98 5.07
C ILE A 154 8.24 18.11 3.59
N LYS A 155 9.54 18.11 3.36
CA LYS A 155 10.17 18.01 2.04
C LYS A 155 10.35 16.53 1.67
N GLY A 156 9.35 15.98 1.01
CA GLY A 156 9.30 14.57 0.62
C GLY A 156 8.21 14.29 -0.40
N VAL A 157 8.14 13.01 -0.79
CA VAL A 157 7.08 12.47 -1.65
C VAL A 157 5.73 12.75 -0.98
N LYS A 158 4.79 13.34 -1.70
CA LYS A 158 3.49 13.80 -1.16
C LYS A 158 2.48 12.67 -0.92
N LYS A 159 2.96 11.50 -0.50
CA LYS A 159 2.17 10.31 -0.21
C LYS A 159 2.59 9.72 1.13
N VAL A 160 1.60 9.23 1.87
CA VAL A 160 1.78 8.34 3.01
C VAL A 160 1.46 6.92 2.54
N PHE A 161 2.41 6.02 2.76
CA PHE A 161 2.30 4.60 2.47
C PHE A 161 1.89 3.87 3.74
N GLU A 162 0.63 3.46 3.81
CA GLU A 162 0.09 2.68 4.92
C GLU A 162 0.03 1.21 4.52
N PHE A 163 0.55 0.35 5.39
CA PHE A 163 0.40 -1.10 5.27
C PHE A 163 -0.35 -1.59 6.48
N ASN A 164 -1.20 -2.59 6.28
CA ASN A 164 -1.88 -3.28 7.37
C ASN A 164 -1.91 -4.79 7.10
N LEU A 165 -1.84 -5.57 8.17
CA LEU A 165 -2.00 -7.01 8.14
C LEU A 165 -2.99 -7.40 9.21
N PHE A 166 -3.91 -8.29 8.88
CA PHE A 166 -4.94 -8.77 9.78
C PHE A 166 -5.08 -10.29 9.68
N VAL A 167 -5.53 -10.89 10.76
CA VAL A 167 -6.13 -12.22 10.76
C VAL A 167 -7.62 -12.06 10.95
N LYS A 168 -8.40 -12.53 9.99
CA LYS A 168 -9.86 -12.57 10.04
C LYS A 168 -10.30 -13.98 10.43
N THR A 169 -11.23 -14.10 11.37
CA THR A 169 -11.88 -15.37 11.73
C THR A 169 -13.37 -15.09 11.95
N GLY A 170 -14.22 -15.54 11.01
CA GLY A 170 -15.61 -15.10 10.97
C GLY A 170 -15.70 -13.57 10.82
N ASP A 171 -16.43 -12.93 11.72
CA ASP A 171 -16.57 -11.46 11.78
C ASP A 171 -15.45 -10.77 12.56
N ASN A 172 -14.64 -11.53 13.30
CA ASN A 172 -13.54 -10.95 14.07
C ASN A 172 -12.35 -10.63 13.16
N LEU A 173 -11.79 -9.43 13.32
CA LEU A 173 -10.64 -8.95 12.57
C LEU A 173 -9.54 -8.47 13.54
N VAL A 174 -8.48 -9.24 13.66
CA VAL A 174 -7.35 -8.95 14.55
C VAL A 174 -6.24 -8.30 13.74
N LYS A 175 -5.90 -7.04 14.05
CA LYS A 175 -4.78 -6.33 13.43
C LYS A 175 -3.45 -6.82 13.99
N ILE A 176 -2.53 -7.21 13.10
CA ILE A 176 -1.14 -7.51 13.45
C ILE A 176 -0.34 -6.22 13.35
N HIS A 177 -0.16 -5.54 14.48
CA HIS A 177 0.69 -4.35 14.53
C HIS A 177 2.17 -4.72 14.44
N ASN A 178 2.67 -5.51 15.39
CA ASN A 178 4.05 -5.98 15.41
C ASN A 178 4.15 -7.41 14.87
N PHE A 179 5.14 -7.67 14.03
CA PHE A 179 5.37 -9.01 13.52
C PHE A 179 5.90 -9.93 14.61
N LYS A 180 5.50 -11.21 14.55
CA LYS A 180 5.95 -12.22 15.51
C LYS A 180 7.47 -12.40 15.44
N ASN A 181 8.01 -12.66 14.24
CA ASN A 181 9.43 -12.84 14.00
C ASN A 181 9.82 -12.46 12.56
N GLY A 182 10.81 -11.59 12.39
CA GLY A 182 11.39 -11.23 11.10
C GLY A 182 11.05 -9.80 10.68
N VAL A 183 11.26 -9.53 9.40
CA VAL A 183 10.93 -8.25 8.76
C VAL A 183 10.24 -8.50 7.42
N ALA A 184 9.31 -7.62 7.06
CA ALA A 184 8.85 -7.51 5.68
C ALA A 184 9.84 -6.67 4.88
N THR A 185 9.94 -6.92 3.58
CA THR A 185 10.67 -6.05 2.64
C THR A 185 9.66 -5.40 1.71
N VAL A 186 9.71 -4.08 1.60
CA VAL A 186 8.81 -3.29 0.76
C VAL A 186 9.66 -2.55 -0.26
N THR A 187 9.34 -2.72 -1.54
CA THR A 187 9.95 -1.99 -2.65
C THR A 187 8.86 -1.19 -3.35
N LEU A 188 9.02 0.14 -3.35
CA LEU A 188 8.10 1.10 -3.95
C LEU A 188 8.75 1.72 -5.19
N LYS A 189 7.98 1.82 -6.27
CA LYS A 189 8.35 2.54 -7.49
C LYS A 189 7.75 3.93 -7.46
N LEU A 190 8.59 4.94 -7.50
CA LEU A 190 8.20 6.35 -7.54
C LEU A 190 8.17 6.87 -8.97
N THR A 191 7.22 7.76 -9.26
CA THR A 191 7.21 8.47 -10.54
C THR A 191 8.20 9.63 -10.53
N ASP A 192 8.55 10.16 -11.70
CA ASP A 192 9.41 11.35 -11.76
C ASP A 192 8.73 12.58 -11.15
N GLU A 193 7.40 12.67 -11.21
CA GLU A 193 6.66 13.74 -10.55
C GLU A 193 6.71 13.60 -9.02
N ASP A 194 6.65 12.37 -8.47
CA ASP A 194 6.84 12.13 -7.03
C ASP A 194 8.20 12.63 -6.52
N LEU A 195 9.22 12.59 -7.38
CA LEU A 195 10.61 12.94 -7.06
C LEU A 195 10.99 14.38 -7.40
N LYS A 196 10.07 15.15 -7.99
CA LYS A 196 10.34 16.48 -8.50
C LYS A 196 10.70 17.45 -7.37
N GLY A 197 11.84 18.13 -7.53
CA GLY A 197 12.36 19.08 -6.54
C GLY A 197 12.99 18.43 -5.29
N LEU A 198 13.09 17.10 -5.24
CA LEU A 198 13.72 16.37 -4.15
C LEU A 198 15.17 16.01 -4.48
N ASN A 199 16.04 16.12 -3.47
CA ASN A 199 17.40 15.60 -3.54
C ASN A 199 17.40 14.09 -3.27
N ARG A 200 17.51 13.30 -4.33
CA ARG A 200 17.51 11.83 -4.28
C ARG A 200 18.59 11.25 -3.36
N GLY A 201 19.75 11.90 -3.25
CA GLY A 201 20.84 11.46 -2.35
C GLY A 201 20.51 11.60 -0.86
N ASN A 202 19.53 12.43 -0.53
CA ASN A 202 19.07 12.67 0.84
C ASN A 202 17.78 11.92 1.18
N LEU A 203 17.15 11.22 0.23
CA LEU A 203 15.89 10.53 0.50
C LEU A 203 16.10 9.31 1.41
N THR A 204 15.13 9.08 2.28
CA THR A 204 15.02 7.88 3.10
C THR A 204 13.56 7.63 3.45
N VAL A 205 13.23 6.41 3.85
CA VAL A 205 11.92 6.09 4.42
C VAL A 205 11.92 6.43 5.91
N PHE A 206 10.81 7.00 6.39
CA PHE A 206 10.51 7.18 7.80
C PHE A 206 9.22 6.44 8.16
N TYR A 207 9.23 5.69 9.25
CA TYR A 207 8.04 5.27 9.96
C TYR A 207 7.43 6.47 10.70
N TYR A 208 6.10 6.65 10.61
CA TYR A 208 5.35 7.62 11.40
C TYR A 208 4.56 6.92 12.50
N ASN A 209 4.91 7.18 13.75
CA ASN A 209 4.18 6.71 14.92
C ASN A 209 2.98 7.63 15.17
N GLU A 210 1.77 7.11 14.99
CA GLU A 210 0.55 7.88 15.16
C GLU A 210 0.24 8.25 16.62
N GLU A 211 0.70 7.46 17.59
CA GLU A 211 0.44 7.71 19.01
C GLU A 211 1.28 8.87 19.51
N THR A 212 2.58 8.82 19.20
CA THR A 212 3.56 9.82 19.65
C THR A 212 3.69 11.00 18.68
N LYS A 213 3.18 10.87 17.44
CA LYS A 213 3.34 11.83 16.34
C LYS A 213 4.81 12.02 15.94
N THR A 214 5.61 10.97 16.02
CA THR A 214 7.07 10.98 15.81
C THR A 214 7.47 10.24 14.54
N PHE A 215 8.66 10.54 14.03
CA PHE A 215 9.25 9.86 12.89
C PHE A 215 10.49 9.07 13.30
N GLU A 216 10.63 7.88 12.73
CA GLU A 216 11.80 7.01 12.91
C GLU A 216 12.35 6.62 11.55
N GLN A 217 13.66 6.80 11.33
CA GLN A 217 14.28 6.44 10.07
C GLN A 217 14.32 4.92 9.89
N MET A 218 13.92 4.45 8.71
CA MET A 218 14.07 3.05 8.30
C MET A 218 15.36 2.83 7.52
N GLU A 219 15.93 1.62 7.63
CA GLU A 219 16.99 1.18 6.71
C GLU A 219 16.42 1.18 5.28
N THR A 220 17.01 2.02 4.42
CA THR A 220 16.48 2.33 3.09
C THR A 220 17.57 2.21 2.04
N THR A 221 17.24 1.56 0.93
CA THR A 221 18.05 1.52 -0.30
C THR A 221 17.29 2.25 -1.40
N ILE A 222 17.97 3.15 -2.10
CA ILE A 222 17.41 3.89 -3.23
C ILE A 222 18.21 3.55 -4.49
N ASN A 223 17.51 3.10 -5.54
CA ASN A 223 18.10 2.83 -6.84
C ASN A 223 17.23 3.48 -7.93
N GLY A 224 17.68 4.64 -8.43
CA GLY A 224 16.90 5.43 -9.39
C GLY A 224 15.57 5.90 -8.80
N ASN A 225 14.48 5.27 -9.24
CA ASN A 225 13.11 5.55 -8.80
C ASN A 225 12.56 4.47 -7.85
N GLU A 226 13.37 3.47 -7.50
CA GLU A 226 12.99 2.40 -6.59
C GLU A 226 13.49 2.69 -5.18
N VAL A 227 12.58 2.60 -4.21
CA VAL A 227 12.85 2.76 -2.79
C VAL A 227 12.52 1.45 -2.10
N THR A 228 13.54 0.80 -1.55
CA THR A 228 13.39 -0.45 -0.79
C THR A 228 13.68 -0.22 0.68
N PHE A 229 12.80 -0.70 1.56
CA PHE A 229 13.01 -0.65 3.00
C PHE A 229 12.52 -1.93 3.67
N LYS A 230 13.03 -2.19 4.87
CA LYS A 230 12.62 -3.31 5.73
C LYS A 230 11.88 -2.79 6.95
N THR A 231 10.86 -3.52 7.40
CA THR A 231 10.10 -3.16 8.60
C THR A 231 9.71 -4.37 9.42
N SER A 232 9.68 -4.24 10.74
CA SER A 232 9.22 -5.26 11.69
C SER A 232 7.75 -5.09 12.10
N HIS A 233 7.08 -4.07 11.57
CA HIS A 233 5.67 -3.81 11.80
C HIS A 233 5.07 -3.12 10.58
N PHE A 234 3.74 -3.20 10.45
CA PHE A 234 3.02 -2.44 9.44
C PHE A 234 2.29 -1.27 10.09
N SER A 235 2.42 -0.11 9.45
CA SER A 235 1.87 1.16 9.89
C SER A 235 1.99 2.16 8.72
N LYS A 236 2.14 3.45 9.01
CA LYS A 236 2.32 4.54 8.06
C LYS A 236 3.79 4.88 7.86
N PHE A 237 4.18 5.03 6.61
CA PHE A 237 5.53 5.39 6.21
C PHE A 237 5.51 6.56 5.22
N ILE A 238 6.55 7.38 5.27
CA ILE A 238 6.77 8.47 4.33
C ILE A 238 8.14 8.36 3.70
N ILE A 239 8.32 8.97 2.53
CA ILE A 239 9.63 9.08 1.86
C ILE A 239 9.98 10.56 1.82
N ALA A 240 11.03 10.95 2.54
CA ALA A 240 11.40 12.35 2.68
C ALA A 240 12.91 12.54 2.63
N GLU A 241 13.34 13.77 2.31
CA GLU A 241 14.72 14.16 2.50
C GLU A 241 15.05 14.10 3.99
N LYS A 242 16.27 13.67 4.31
CA LYS A 242 16.74 13.53 5.67
C LYS A 242 17.63 14.69 6.09
N VAL A 243 17.52 15.09 7.35
CA VAL A 243 18.41 16.03 8.03
C VAL A 243 18.74 15.49 9.42
N ASN A 244 19.97 15.70 9.88
CA ASN A 244 20.35 15.31 11.24
C ASN A 244 20.13 16.51 12.17
N ASN A 245 19.53 16.28 13.32
CA ASN A 245 19.49 17.29 14.38
C ASN A 245 20.83 17.35 15.14
N GLU A 246 20.95 18.31 16.06
CA GLU A 246 22.15 18.53 16.88
C GLU A 246 22.55 17.30 17.71
N ASN A 247 21.60 16.41 18.01
CA ASN A 247 21.80 15.18 18.76
C ASN A 247 22.10 13.96 17.85
N GLY A 248 22.30 14.17 16.55
CA GLY A 248 22.60 13.12 15.58
C GLY A 248 21.41 12.24 15.19
N VAL A 249 20.18 12.63 15.56
CA VAL A 249 18.95 11.94 15.14
C VAL A 249 18.57 12.40 13.74
N THR A 250 18.36 11.44 12.84
CA THR A 250 17.85 11.70 11.50
C THR A 250 16.35 11.97 11.52
N LEU A 251 15.92 13.10 10.96
CA LEU A 251 14.53 13.55 10.87
C LEU A 251 14.15 13.91 9.42
N PRO A 252 12.85 13.95 9.08
CA PRO A 252 12.40 14.51 7.81
C PRO A 252 12.76 16.00 7.71
N ALA A 253 13.36 16.39 6.59
CA ALA A 253 13.66 17.79 6.29
C ALA A 253 12.38 18.59 6.02
N THR A 254 12.41 19.89 6.32
CA THR A 254 11.29 20.80 6.07
C THR A 254 11.56 21.71 4.86
N GLY A 255 10.49 22.16 4.19
CA GLY A 255 10.57 22.92 2.93
C GLY A 255 10.84 24.42 3.05
N GLY A 256 11.11 24.97 4.24
CA GLY A 256 11.27 26.41 4.45
C GLY A 256 12.49 26.78 5.29
N ASN A 257 12.97 28.02 5.16
CA ASN A 257 14.11 28.60 5.91
C ASN A 257 13.82 28.86 7.41
N ASN A 258 12.70 28.33 7.95
CA ASN A 258 12.34 28.58 9.35
C ASN A 258 12.95 27.50 10.25
N PRO A 259 13.80 27.88 11.22
CA PRO A 259 14.39 26.94 12.14
C PRO A 259 13.29 26.36 13.02
N ILE A 260 13.19 25.03 13.01
CA ILE A 260 12.70 24.21 14.12
C ILE A 260 11.32 24.62 14.64
N TYR A 261 10.24 24.23 13.96
CA TYR A 261 9.11 23.77 14.73
C TYR A 261 9.52 22.45 15.36
N LEU A 262 9.79 22.49 16.67
CA LEU A 262 9.90 21.32 17.52
C LEU A 262 8.59 20.51 17.38
N ILE A 263 8.53 19.61 16.42
CA ILE A 263 7.82 18.36 16.68
C ILE A 263 8.72 17.70 17.72
N ILE A 264 8.23 17.51 18.94
CA ILE A 264 8.91 16.72 19.96
C ILE A 264 8.92 15.28 19.41
N ILE A 265 9.96 14.95 18.64
CA ILE A 265 10.13 13.65 18.00
C ILE A 265 10.79 12.74 19.04
N GLY A 266 9.95 12.10 19.85
CA GLY A 266 10.33 11.04 20.77
C GLY A 266 11.07 9.91 20.04
N MET A 267 12.27 9.65 20.52
CA MET A 267 13.19 8.63 20.03
C MET A 267 12.69 7.22 20.39
N ILE A 268 12.53 6.34 19.40
CA ILE A 268 12.81 4.92 19.59
C ILE A 268 13.72 4.48 18.45
N ILE A 269 14.93 4.04 18.79
CA ILE A 269 15.81 3.34 17.87
C ILE A 269 15.36 1.88 17.90
N VAL A 270 14.49 1.46 16.97
CA VAL A 270 14.27 0.03 16.76
C VAL A 270 15.44 -0.51 15.95
N GLY A 271 16.47 -0.98 16.65
CA GLY A 271 17.53 -1.78 16.08
C GLY A 271 16.97 -3.14 15.62
N ALA A 272 16.27 -3.17 14.49
CA ALA A 272 15.66 -4.36 13.92
C ALA A 272 16.66 -5.52 13.70
N GLY A 273 17.96 -5.21 13.59
CA GLY A 273 19.04 -6.22 13.51
C GLY A 273 19.69 -6.63 14.84
N ALA A 274 19.71 -5.75 15.86
CA ALA A 274 20.47 -6.02 17.10
C ALA A 274 19.66 -6.82 18.13
N PHE A 275 18.34 -6.61 18.19
CA PHE A 275 17.49 -7.29 19.19
C PHE A 275 17.35 -8.80 18.93
N MET A 276 17.36 -9.23 17.66
CA MET A 276 17.33 -10.66 17.31
C MET A 276 18.63 -11.39 17.65
N LEU A 277 19.79 -10.72 17.62
CA LEU A 277 21.07 -11.33 17.98
C LEU A 277 21.24 -11.47 19.50
N LEU A 278 20.75 -10.51 20.28
CA LEU A 278 20.87 -10.54 21.75
C LEU A 278 19.99 -11.62 22.39
N ASN A 279 18.78 -11.87 21.86
CA ASN A 279 17.93 -12.94 22.37
C ASN A 279 18.40 -14.35 21.98
N LYS A 280 19.21 -14.49 20.93
CA LYS A 280 19.79 -15.78 20.56
C LYS A 280 20.95 -16.18 21.47
N LYS A 281 21.84 -15.24 21.80
CA LYS A 281 22.95 -15.49 22.75
C LYS A 281 22.49 -15.84 24.17
N LYS A 282 21.46 -15.15 24.70
CA LYS A 282 20.93 -15.45 26.04
C LYS A 282 20.30 -16.84 26.19
N LYS A 283 19.90 -17.47 25.08
CA LYS A 283 19.28 -18.80 25.06
C LYS A 283 20.29 -19.93 24.88
N GLU A 284 21.47 -19.63 24.33
CA GLU A 284 22.59 -20.57 24.20
C GLU A 284 23.48 -20.59 25.45
N GLU A 285 23.49 -19.54 26.27
CA GLU A 285 24.23 -19.50 27.55
C GLU A 285 23.46 -20.10 28.75
N ASN A 286 22.21 -20.51 28.59
CA ASN A 286 21.37 -21.11 29.64
C ASN A 286 20.89 -22.54 29.32
N LYS A 287 21.69 -23.31 28.59
CA LYS A 287 21.45 -24.73 28.31
C LYS A 287 22.71 -25.54 28.51
#